data_AF-A0A955B6Z7-F1
#
_entry.id   AF-A0A955B6Z7-F1
#
_cell.length_a   1.000
_cell.length_b   1.000
_cell.length_c   1.000
_cell.angle_alpha   90.00
_cell.angle_beta   90.00
_cell.angle_gamma   90.00
#
_symmetry.space_group_name_H-M   'P 1'
#
loop_
_entity.id
_entity.type
_entity.pdbx_description
1 polymer ?
#
loop_
_entity_poly.entity_id
_entity_poly.type
_entity_poly.pdbx_seq_one_letter_code
_entity_poly.pdbx_strand_id
1 'polypeptide(L)'
;MFQIFVACMMSCAACLPIVCAGDGDPKFIVNLDERWITTASNHAPLQQGDPATLTWNIVADGTPIVAHQATETDGPSNLVSTMNRLHGDDWEQIFVGVFSRYSDLSGLTYIRETADDNAEIRVDGFQVGELGVRADIRIAGHKIDSGPRLAYNHFPENGDMVLDTSDSFLDVRSRIYNLVAHEHGHGLGLRHVYSDDSRLLMEPSITIDFEGPQFDEILGLHRAYGDAFEKESGNDSIQTAVYLGEYLPGQPIIIGDDAIGTRVAVTQTDFVSIDGTTDVDFFSFTLPTTMLASFQLEPAGPTYHQATSNSETQELFDATMQSDLSLQLFRVGIKAPLARSEITELGGTETIENILLAAGEYAVRVAGSHDAAQMYRLTLGEIPHSLRGDFNDDQVFDLEDVQTLIDAMGAQTFPRALDLDSDDEISERDLTIWVHEIKGTFRGDANLDGEFNSSDLVDVFTAAEYEDSLVGNSTWATGDWDGDGDFGTRDLIAAFQDAGFEKGRRVSIAVPEPSGGVLLWICLCSILIRCIVADAYVGN
;
A
#
# COMPACT_ATOMS: atom_id res chain seq x y z
N MET A 1 -24.18 -55.15 -16.45
CA MET A 1 -24.73 -55.54 -17.77
C MET A 1 -25.77 -54.49 -18.12
N PHE A 2 -25.61 -53.56 -19.06
CA PHE A 2 -24.57 -53.23 -20.05
C PHE A 2 -25.16 -52.00 -20.78
N GLN A 3 -24.34 -51.00 -21.16
CA GLN A 3 -24.58 -50.09 -22.32
C GLN A 3 -25.77 -49.08 -22.21
N ILE A 4 -25.75 -47.81 -22.63
CA ILE A 4 -24.95 -46.96 -23.54
C ILE A 4 -25.26 -45.51 -23.12
N PHE A 5 -24.26 -44.62 -23.03
CA PHE A 5 -24.21 -43.34 -23.74
C PHE A 5 -22.87 -42.65 -23.42
N VAL A 6 -21.87 -43.00 -24.23
CA VAL A 6 -20.62 -42.26 -24.45
C VAL A 6 -20.72 -41.64 -25.84
N ALA A 7 -20.10 -40.47 -25.99
CA ALA A 7 -19.83 -39.72 -27.22
C ALA A 7 -20.90 -38.72 -27.67
N CYS A 8 -20.67 -37.44 -27.39
CA CYS A 8 -20.41 -36.44 -28.44
C CYS A 8 -19.96 -35.12 -27.79
N MET A 9 -18.64 -34.88 -27.69
CA MET A 9 -18.08 -33.53 -27.57
C MET A 9 -16.59 -33.59 -27.92
N MET A 10 -16.33 -33.75 -29.22
CA MET A 10 -15.10 -33.34 -29.88
C MET A 10 -15.53 -32.53 -31.10
N SER A 11 -14.79 -31.45 -31.39
CA SER A 11 -15.00 -30.46 -32.45
C SER A 11 -15.79 -29.21 -32.04
N CYS A 12 -15.10 -28.25 -31.40
CA CYS A 12 -14.96 -26.92 -32.00
C CYS A 12 -13.80 -26.16 -31.30
N ALA A 13 -12.69 -26.02 -32.01
CA ALA A 13 -11.64 -25.08 -31.66
C ALA A 13 -12.11 -23.67 -32.03
N ALA A 14 -12.40 -22.86 -31.02
CA ALA A 14 -12.42 -21.40 -31.13
C ALA A 14 -12.23 -20.84 -29.72
N CYS A 15 -11.08 -20.18 -29.53
CA CYS A 15 -10.70 -19.37 -28.39
C CYS A 15 -11.78 -18.32 -28.08
N LEU A 16 -12.33 -18.34 -26.86
CA LEU A 16 -12.98 -17.22 -26.16
C LEU A 16 -12.88 -17.51 -24.65
N PRO A 17 -12.53 -16.53 -23.80
CA PRO A 17 -12.43 -16.75 -22.37
C PRO A 17 -13.82 -17.00 -21.79
N ILE A 18 -13.94 -18.03 -20.95
CA ILE A 18 -15.10 -18.20 -20.09
C ILE A 18 -14.98 -17.11 -19.02
N VAL A 19 -15.83 -16.08 -19.14
CA VAL A 19 -16.14 -15.17 -18.05
C VAL A 19 -17.03 -15.94 -17.09
N CYS A 20 -16.43 -16.51 -16.05
CA CYS A 20 -17.14 -16.87 -14.84
C CYS A 20 -17.32 -15.58 -14.03
N ALA A 21 -18.52 -15.01 -14.08
CA ALA A 21 -18.92 -13.98 -13.13
C ALA A 21 -19.17 -14.65 -11.78
N GLY A 22 -18.19 -14.56 -10.88
CA GLY A 22 -18.34 -14.60 -9.43
C GLY A 22 -18.00 -13.20 -8.90
N ASP A 23 -18.63 -12.78 -7.81
CA ASP A 23 -18.54 -11.42 -7.24
C ASP A 23 -17.14 -11.07 -6.67
N GLY A 24 -16.12 -11.02 -7.53
CA GLY A 24 -14.81 -10.45 -7.24
C GLY A 24 -14.76 -9.01 -7.74
N ASP A 25 -14.21 -8.10 -6.95
CA ASP A 25 -14.05 -6.69 -7.29
C ASP A 25 -13.34 -6.57 -8.67
N PRO A 26 -13.99 -6.03 -9.72
CA PRO A 26 -13.50 -6.09 -11.10
C PRO A 26 -12.26 -5.20 -11.37
N LYS A 27 -11.52 -4.82 -10.33
CA LYS A 27 -10.45 -3.80 -10.37
C LYS A 27 -9.15 -4.25 -9.72
N PHE A 28 -9.06 -5.49 -9.27
CA PHE A 28 -7.95 -5.92 -8.45
C PHE A 28 -7.09 -6.97 -9.17
N ILE A 29 -5.78 -6.86 -9.01
CA ILE A 29 -4.82 -7.77 -9.63
C ILE A 29 -5.00 -9.23 -9.20
N VAL A 30 -5.56 -9.44 -8.00
CA VAL A 30 -5.89 -10.77 -7.47
C VAL A 30 -7.34 -11.12 -7.74
N ASN A 31 -7.54 -12.30 -8.34
CA ASN A 31 -8.80 -13.02 -8.26
C ASN A 31 -8.70 -14.08 -7.15
N LEU A 32 -9.53 -13.96 -6.12
CA LEU A 32 -9.54 -14.88 -4.98
C LEU A 32 -9.91 -16.33 -5.34
N ASP A 33 -10.55 -16.55 -6.49
CA ASP A 33 -10.83 -17.90 -7.00
C ASP A 33 -9.59 -18.56 -7.64
N GLU A 34 -8.49 -17.82 -7.82
CA GLU A 34 -7.27 -18.26 -8.51
C GLU A 34 -6.03 -18.28 -7.62
N ARG A 35 -6.22 -18.14 -6.30
CA ARG A 35 -5.18 -18.30 -5.29
C ARG A 35 -4.99 -19.78 -4.92
N TRP A 36 -3.88 -20.09 -4.24
CA TRP A 36 -3.71 -21.40 -3.62
C TRP A 36 -4.76 -21.65 -2.54
N ILE A 37 -5.57 -22.69 -2.74
CA ILE A 37 -6.49 -23.22 -1.73
C ILE A 37 -5.92 -24.47 -1.07
N THR A 38 -4.98 -25.18 -1.71
CA THR A 38 -4.27 -26.33 -1.14
C THR A 38 -2.78 -26.26 -1.47
N THR A 39 -1.92 -26.77 -0.59
CA THR A 39 -0.48 -26.89 -0.88
C THR A 39 -0.02 -28.27 -0.42
N ALA A 40 1.18 -28.68 -0.79
CA ALA A 40 1.80 -29.91 -0.32
C ALA A 40 1.87 -29.97 1.21
N SER A 41 1.95 -28.81 1.87
CA SER A 41 2.12 -28.69 3.32
C SER A 41 0.84 -28.33 4.09
N ASN A 42 -0.22 -27.86 3.43
CA ASN A 42 -1.47 -27.46 4.06
C ASN A 42 -2.44 -28.64 4.21
N HIS A 43 -2.87 -28.89 5.45
CA HIS A 43 -3.74 -30.04 5.78
C HIS A 43 -5.25 -29.74 5.66
N ALA A 44 -5.62 -28.49 5.39
CA ALA A 44 -6.99 -28.02 5.18
C ALA A 44 -7.01 -26.90 4.11
N PRO A 45 -8.16 -26.63 3.47
CA PRO A 45 -8.25 -25.58 2.47
C PRO A 45 -8.00 -24.20 3.06
N LEU A 46 -7.05 -23.47 2.49
CA LEU A 46 -6.76 -22.07 2.82
C LEU A 46 -7.98 -21.19 2.53
N GLN A 47 -8.31 -20.29 3.44
CA GLN A 47 -9.24 -19.18 3.23
C GLN A 47 -8.49 -17.95 2.69
N GLN A 48 -9.25 -16.91 2.36
CA GLN A 48 -8.67 -15.60 2.07
C GLN A 48 -7.90 -15.10 3.31
N GLY A 49 -6.78 -14.42 3.11
CA GLY A 49 -5.96 -13.91 4.21
C GLY A 49 -5.10 -14.97 4.90
N ASP A 50 -5.46 -16.26 4.80
CA ASP A 50 -4.68 -17.33 5.43
C ASP A 50 -3.24 -17.37 4.87
N PRO A 51 -2.21 -17.46 5.74
CA PRO A 51 -0.83 -17.63 5.29
C PRO A 51 -0.65 -18.99 4.59
N ALA A 52 0.16 -19.02 3.53
CA ALA A 52 0.44 -20.24 2.79
C ALA A 52 1.94 -20.62 2.84
N THR A 53 2.21 -21.91 3.06
CA THR A 53 3.56 -22.46 2.88
C THR A 53 3.63 -23.21 1.54
N LEU A 54 4.48 -22.73 0.64
CA LEU A 54 4.68 -23.27 -0.70
C LEU A 54 6.07 -23.92 -0.80
N THR A 55 6.08 -25.15 -1.27
CA THR A 55 7.33 -25.82 -1.62
C THR A 55 7.75 -25.43 -3.04
N TRP A 56 9.04 -25.22 -3.26
CA TRP A 56 9.55 -24.89 -4.60
C TRP A 56 10.81 -25.68 -4.96
N ASN A 57 11.02 -25.92 -6.24
CA ASN A 57 12.27 -26.44 -6.76
C ASN A 57 12.60 -25.94 -8.18
N ILE A 58 13.82 -26.24 -8.62
CA ILE A 58 14.21 -26.14 -10.03
C ILE A 58 14.35 -27.57 -10.52
N VAL A 59 13.60 -27.93 -11.56
CA VAL A 59 13.59 -29.31 -12.07
C VAL A 59 14.93 -29.67 -12.72
N ALA A 60 15.24 -30.95 -12.74
CA ALA A 60 16.44 -31.42 -13.41
C ALA A 60 16.35 -31.21 -14.93
N ASP A 61 17.47 -30.88 -15.57
CA ASP A 61 17.57 -30.97 -17.03
C ASP A 61 17.16 -32.37 -17.51
N GLY A 62 16.36 -32.43 -18.58
CA GLY A 62 15.76 -33.66 -19.06
C GLY A 62 14.31 -33.87 -18.63
N THR A 63 13.81 -33.13 -17.64
CA THR A 63 12.39 -33.18 -17.22
C THR A 63 11.49 -32.82 -18.42
N PRO A 64 10.51 -33.66 -18.79
CA PRO A 64 9.64 -33.38 -19.94
C PRO A 64 8.79 -32.13 -19.72
N ILE A 65 8.68 -31.28 -20.75
CA ILE A 65 7.77 -30.14 -20.81
C ILE A 65 6.86 -30.35 -22.01
N VAL A 66 5.55 -30.35 -21.77
CA VAL A 66 4.52 -30.36 -22.83
C VAL A 66 4.31 -28.93 -23.31
N ALA A 67 4.23 -28.76 -24.62
CA ALA A 67 3.92 -27.48 -25.23
C ALA A 67 2.67 -26.86 -24.60
N HIS A 68 2.82 -25.64 -24.04
CA HIS A 68 1.68 -24.90 -23.48
C HIS A 68 0.66 -24.50 -24.54
N GLN A 69 1.10 -24.31 -25.78
CA GLN A 69 0.28 -23.88 -26.90
C GLN A 69 0.76 -24.46 -28.23
N ALA A 70 -0.09 -24.43 -29.25
CA ALA A 70 0.18 -25.07 -30.55
C ALA A 70 1.43 -24.55 -31.31
N THR A 71 1.97 -23.38 -30.94
CA THR A 71 3.17 -22.80 -31.54
C THR A 71 4.47 -23.22 -30.84
N GLU A 72 4.36 -23.82 -29.67
CA GLU A 72 5.46 -24.39 -28.89
C GLU A 72 5.58 -25.89 -29.20
N THR A 73 6.76 -26.46 -29.01
CA THR A 73 7.00 -27.89 -29.20
C THR A 73 7.44 -28.52 -27.89
N ASP A 74 6.91 -29.71 -27.60
CA ASP A 74 7.37 -30.52 -26.46
C ASP A 74 8.90 -30.61 -26.45
N GLY A 75 9.48 -30.52 -25.27
CA GLY A 75 10.93 -30.57 -25.12
C GLY A 75 11.35 -30.85 -23.68
N PRO A 76 12.56 -31.39 -23.47
CA PRO A 76 13.10 -31.53 -22.12
C PRO A 76 13.53 -30.16 -21.59
N SER A 77 13.49 -29.99 -20.27
CA SER A 77 14.11 -28.83 -19.66
C SER A 77 15.62 -28.84 -19.88
N ASN A 78 16.18 -27.67 -20.13
CA ASN A 78 17.61 -27.37 -20.24
C ASN A 78 17.98 -26.12 -19.40
N LEU A 79 17.18 -25.79 -18.39
CA LEU A 79 17.32 -24.56 -17.61
C LEU A 79 18.64 -24.55 -16.83
N VAL A 80 18.97 -25.64 -16.13
CA VAL A 80 20.16 -25.72 -15.28
C VAL A 80 21.42 -25.58 -16.13
N SER A 81 21.54 -26.31 -17.23
CA SER A 81 22.69 -26.18 -18.15
C SER A 81 22.76 -24.80 -18.80
N THR A 82 21.62 -24.19 -19.13
CA THR A 82 21.57 -22.83 -19.69
C THR A 82 22.07 -21.79 -18.70
N MET A 83 21.56 -21.82 -17.47
CA MET A 83 21.93 -20.86 -16.44
C MET A 83 23.38 -21.04 -15.99
N ASN A 84 23.86 -22.28 -15.87
CA ASN A 84 25.28 -22.57 -15.59
C ASN A 84 26.20 -21.97 -16.67
N ARG A 85 25.81 -22.07 -17.94
CA ARG A 85 26.57 -21.52 -19.06
C ARG A 85 26.59 -19.99 -19.05
N LEU A 86 25.48 -19.34 -18.69
CA LEU A 86 25.36 -17.89 -18.72
C LEU A 86 25.97 -17.21 -17.48
N HIS A 87 25.81 -17.83 -16.30
CA HIS A 87 26.02 -17.16 -15.01
C HIS A 87 26.97 -17.89 -14.05
N GLY A 88 27.46 -19.09 -14.38
CA GLY A 88 28.33 -19.87 -13.49
C GLY A 88 27.54 -20.62 -12.42
N ASP A 89 27.99 -20.61 -11.16
CA ASP A 89 27.52 -21.55 -10.14
C ASP A 89 26.54 -20.94 -9.09
N ASP A 90 26.25 -19.64 -9.13
CA ASP A 90 25.50 -18.93 -8.08
C ASP A 90 24.16 -18.33 -8.55
N TRP A 91 23.72 -18.65 -9.77
CA TRP A 91 22.49 -18.10 -10.35
C TRP A 91 21.23 -18.52 -9.61
N GLU A 92 21.25 -19.67 -8.91
CA GLU A 92 20.12 -20.10 -8.06
C GLU A 92 19.77 -19.04 -7.00
N GLN A 93 20.73 -18.20 -6.59
CA GLN A 93 20.48 -17.10 -5.64
C GLN A 93 19.52 -16.04 -6.17
N ILE A 94 19.36 -15.90 -7.49
CA ILE A 94 18.33 -15.01 -8.07
C ILE A 94 16.95 -15.49 -7.65
N PHE A 95 16.67 -16.78 -7.81
CA PHE A 95 15.40 -17.41 -7.46
C PHE A 95 15.16 -17.39 -5.95
N VAL A 96 16.19 -17.70 -5.15
CA VAL A 96 16.11 -17.57 -3.69
C VAL A 96 15.77 -16.14 -3.29
N GLY A 97 16.35 -15.14 -3.94
CA GLY A 97 16.05 -13.73 -3.71
C GLY A 97 14.60 -13.38 -3.98
N VAL A 98 14.04 -13.84 -5.12
CA VAL A 98 12.62 -13.62 -5.45
C VAL A 98 11.70 -14.22 -4.39
N PHE A 99 11.88 -15.50 -4.03
CA PHE A 99 11.04 -16.15 -3.03
C PHE A 99 11.17 -15.52 -1.64
N SER A 100 12.40 -15.14 -1.26
CA SER A 100 12.62 -14.41 -0.01
C SER A 100 11.88 -13.08 -0.02
N ARG A 101 11.92 -12.35 -1.14
CA ARG A 101 11.23 -11.06 -1.26
C ARG A 101 9.71 -11.18 -1.16
N TYR A 102 9.10 -12.16 -1.83
CA TYR A 102 7.66 -12.42 -1.68
C TYR A 102 7.31 -12.83 -0.24
N SER A 103 8.15 -13.64 0.41
CA SER A 103 7.98 -13.98 1.82
C SER A 103 8.08 -12.75 2.72
N ASP A 104 9.07 -11.88 2.55
CA ASP A 104 9.26 -10.72 3.42
C ASP A 104 8.11 -9.70 3.32
N LEU A 105 7.32 -9.74 2.24
CA LEU A 105 6.24 -8.80 1.95
C LEU A 105 4.82 -9.34 2.19
N SER A 106 4.64 -10.60 2.59
CA SER A 106 3.32 -11.24 2.70
C SER A 106 3.31 -12.41 3.68
N GLY A 107 2.15 -13.02 3.91
CA GLY A 107 1.97 -14.24 4.71
C GLY A 107 2.52 -15.52 4.05
N LEU A 108 3.21 -15.40 2.91
CA LEU A 108 3.81 -16.53 2.22
C LEU A 108 5.10 -17.02 2.88
N THR A 109 5.29 -18.34 2.90
CA THR A 109 6.53 -19.00 3.33
C THR A 109 7.00 -19.98 2.26
N TYR A 110 8.28 -19.93 1.91
CA TYR A 110 8.86 -20.79 0.87
C TYR A 110 9.83 -21.82 1.43
N ILE A 111 9.63 -23.08 1.06
CA ILE A 111 10.51 -24.19 1.45
C ILE A 111 11.06 -24.86 0.20
N ARG A 112 12.38 -25.01 0.08
CA ARG A 112 12.95 -25.74 -1.05
C ARG A 112 12.69 -27.24 -0.88
N GLU A 113 11.96 -27.84 -1.83
CA GLU A 113 11.83 -29.29 -1.93
C GLU A 113 13.00 -29.83 -2.77
N THR A 114 13.66 -30.87 -2.24
CA THR A 114 14.85 -31.46 -2.87
C THR A 114 14.53 -32.73 -3.64
N ALA A 115 13.40 -33.36 -3.34
CA ALA A 115 12.87 -34.45 -4.13
C ALA A 115 12.19 -33.92 -5.40
N ASP A 116 12.34 -34.66 -6.48
CA ASP A 116 11.60 -34.42 -7.71
C ASP A 116 11.42 -35.77 -8.42
N ASP A 117 10.18 -36.11 -8.74
CA ASP A 117 9.83 -37.36 -9.42
C ASP A 117 9.95 -37.28 -10.95
N ASN A 118 10.44 -36.15 -11.47
CA ASN A 118 10.54 -35.80 -12.89
C ASN A 118 9.21 -35.92 -13.62
N ALA A 119 8.09 -35.70 -12.92
CA ALA A 119 6.79 -35.59 -13.55
C ALA A 119 6.81 -34.48 -14.61
N GLU A 120 6.13 -34.74 -15.72
CA GLU A 120 6.06 -33.82 -16.85
C GLU A 120 5.42 -32.48 -16.46
N ILE A 121 6.07 -31.36 -16.85
CA ILE A 121 5.52 -30.00 -16.75
C ILE A 121 4.46 -29.84 -17.82
N ARG A 122 3.23 -29.50 -17.42
CA ARG A 122 2.06 -29.41 -18.31
C ARG A 122 0.93 -28.61 -17.67
N VAL A 123 0.06 -28.04 -18.51
CA VAL A 123 -1.15 -27.34 -18.06
C VAL A 123 -2.27 -28.30 -17.65
N ASP A 124 -2.60 -29.29 -18.49
CA ASP A 124 -3.72 -30.21 -18.27
C ASP A 124 -3.26 -31.52 -17.67
N GLY A 125 -3.92 -31.99 -16.60
CA GLY A 125 -3.56 -33.26 -15.95
C GLY A 125 -2.21 -33.20 -15.21
N PHE A 126 -1.80 -32.00 -14.81
CA PHE A 126 -0.64 -31.76 -13.95
C PHE A 126 -0.74 -32.56 -12.65
N GLN A 127 0.40 -32.75 -12.01
CA GLN A 127 0.48 -33.44 -10.73
C GLN A 127 0.77 -32.41 -9.64
N VAL A 128 -0.10 -32.33 -8.63
CA VAL A 128 0.01 -31.37 -7.50
C VAL A 128 1.29 -31.62 -6.68
N GLY A 129 1.73 -30.63 -5.91
CA GLY A 129 2.83 -30.79 -4.96
C GLY A 129 2.57 -31.90 -3.93
N GLU A 130 3.62 -32.61 -3.55
CA GLU A 130 3.59 -33.67 -2.54
C GLU A 130 4.94 -33.71 -1.80
N LEU A 131 4.90 -33.53 -0.48
CA LEU A 131 6.11 -33.47 0.36
C LEU A 131 6.99 -34.71 0.19
N GLY A 132 8.28 -34.49 -0.05
CA GLY A 132 9.26 -35.54 -0.29
C GLY A 132 9.14 -36.23 -1.66
N VAL A 133 8.30 -35.72 -2.56
CA VAL A 133 8.10 -36.24 -3.92
C VAL A 133 8.26 -35.14 -4.97
N ARG A 134 7.52 -34.03 -4.82
CA ARG A 134 7.44 -32.96 -5.81
C ARG A 134 7.04 -31.63 -5.16
N ALA A 135 7.64 -30.54 -5.61
CA ALA A 135 7.30 -29.19 -5.13
C ALA A 135 5.93 -28.71 -5.63
N ASP A 136 5.32 -27.75 -4.91
CA ASP A 136 4.14 -27.00 -5.35
C ASP A 136 4.47 -26.12 -6.55
N ILE A 137 5.64 -25.48 -6.54
CA ILE A 137 6.14 -24.61 -7.59
C ILE A 137 7.39 -25.25 -8.20
N ARG A 138 7.35 -25.56 -9.50
CA ARG A 138 8.52 -26.10 -10.20
C ARG A 138 8.96 -25.18 -11.31
N ILE A 139 10.25 -24.91 -11.37
CA ILE A 139 10.82 -24.00 -12.36
C ILE A 139 11.59 -24.82 -13.39
N ALA A 140 11.19 -24.68 -14.64
CA ALA A 140 11.79 -25.31 -15.79
C ALA A 140 12.12 -24.27 -16.87
N GLY A 141 12.68 -24.74 -17.97
CA GLY A 141 12.98 -23.90 -19.12
C GLY A 141 13.37 -24.74 -20.32
N HIS A 142 12.91 -24.30 -21.49
CA HIS A 142 13.25 -24.82 -22.81
C HIS A 142 13.03 -23.69 -23.84
N LYS A 143 13.15 -23.97 -25.13
CA LYS A 143 12.80 -22.98 -26.16
C LYS A 143 11.28 -22.91 -26.30
N ILE A 144 10.67 -21.77 -25.97
CA ILE A 144 9.23 -21.55 -26.08
C ILE A 144 8.89 -21.09 -27.50
N ASP A 145 9.52 -20.00 -27.95
CA ASP A 145 9.30 -19.49 -29.31
C ASP A 145 10.56 -18.86 -29.94
N SER A 146 10.39 -17.93 -30.87
CA SER A 146 11.46 -17.11 -31.45
C SER A 146 10.96 -15.67 -31.62
N GLY A 147 10.00 -15.30 -30.79
CA GLY A 147 9.24 -14.06 -30.76
C GLY A 147 9.43 -13.37 -29.41
N PRO A 148 8.41 -12.63 -28.92
CA PRO A 148 8.58 -11.77 -27.75
C PRO A 148 8.31 -12.45 -26.40
N ARG A 149 7.94 -13.74 -26.37
CA ARG A 149 7.58 -14.41 -25.11
C ARG A 149 8.85 -14.81 -24.37
N LEU A 150 8.96 -14.36 -23.12
CA LEU A 150 10.14 -14.60 -22.29
C LEU A 150 9.97 -15.81 -21.38
N ALA A 151 8.74 -16.06 -20.94
CA ALA A 151 8.37 -17.14 -20.03
C ALA A 151 6.84 -17.32 -20.01
N TYR A 152 6.39 -18.29 -19.22
CA TYR A 152 5.04 -18.37 -18.69
C TYR A 152 5.03 -19.05 -17.32
N ASN A 153 4.01 -18.76 -16.51
CA ASN A 153 3.67 -19.50 -15.31
C ASN A 153 2.25 -20.04 -15.37
N HIS A 154 2.02 -21.20 -14.77
CA HIS A 154 0.68 -21.71 -14.53
C HIS A 154 0.12 -21.13 -13.22
N PHE A 155 -1.14 -20.71 -13.25
CA PHE A 155 -1.86 -20.28 -12.05
C PHE A 155 -1.95 -21.43 -11.02
N PRO A 156 -2.18 -21.13 -9.73
CA PRO A 156 -2.61 -22.13 -8.75
C PRO A 156 -3.76 -23.00 -9.28
N GLU A 157 -3.84 -24.29 -8.99
CA GLU A 157 -3.03 -25.12 -8.06
C GLU A 157 -1.79 -25.76 -8.73
N ASN A 158 -1.36 -25.28 -9.89
CA ASN A 158 -0.24 -25.87 -10.62
C ASN A 158 1.10 -25.19 -10.28
N GLY A 159 1.18 -23.86 -10.41
CA GLY A 159 2.36 -23.09 -9.99
C GLY A 159 3.62 -23.25 -10.86
N ASP A 160 3.69 -24.25 -11.74
CA ASP A 160 4.87 -24.49 -12.60
C ASP A 160 5.21 -23.29 -13.50
N MET A 161 6.50 -22.99 -13.62
CA MET A 161 7.08 -21.93 -14.44
C MET A 161 7.96 -22.50 -15.56
N VAL A 162 7.90 -21.91 -16.75
CA VAL A 162 8.80 -22.24 -17.85
C VAL A 162 9.43 -20.96 -18.42
N LEU A 163 10.77 -20.89 -18.38
CA LEU A 163 11.55 -19.78 -18.96
C LEU A 163 12.01 -20.11 -20.39
N ASP A 164 11.98 -19.14 -21.31
CA ASP A 164 12.55 -19.30 -22.66
C ASP A 164 14.08 -19.25 -22.61
N THR A 165 14.68 -20.43 -22.54
CA THR A 165 16.15 -20.60 -22.51
C THR A 165 16.87 -20.21 -23.80
N SER A 166 16.13 -19.89 -24.87
CA SER A 166 16.70 -19.43 -26.13
C SER A 166 16.76 -17.91 -26.25
N ASP A 167 16.12 -17.18 -25.34
CA ASP A 167 16.08 -15.71 -25.34
C ASP A 167 17.29 -15.09 -24.62
N SER A 168 17.82 -13.99 -25.17
CA SER A 168 18.95 -13.26 -24.58
C SER A 168 18.56 -12.41 -23.36
N PHE A 169 17.27 -12.34 -23.04
CA PHE A 169 16.78 -11.71 -21.81
C PHE A 169 17.40 -12.35 -20.57
N LEU A 170 17.66 -13.67 -20.63
CA LEU A 170 18.33 -14.42 -19.57
C LEU A 170 19.84 -14.13 -19.46
N ASP A 171 20.45 -13.32 -20.34
CA ASP A 171 21.88 -12.99 -20.27
C ASP A 171 22.21 -12.02 -19.11
N VAL A 172 21.20 -11.36 -18.52
CA VAL A 172 21.39 -10.32 -17.48
C VAL A 172 20.65 -10.71 -16.20
N ARG A 173 21.36 -10.77 -15.07
CA ARG A 173 20.79 -11.24 -13.79
C ARG A 173 19.60 -10.42 -13.28
N SER A 174 19.65 -9.09 -13.35
CA SER A 174 18.53 -8.24 -12.91
C SER A 174 17.28 -8.41 -13.76
N ARG A 175 17.44 -8.71 -15.06
CA ARG A 175 16.33 -9.05 -15.96
C ARG A 175 15.66 -10.35 -15.53
N ILE A 176 16.47 -11.37 -15.22
CA ILE A 176 15.97 -12.67 -14.74
C ILE A 176 15.22 -12.49 -13.42
N TYR A 177 15.72 -11.66 -12.50
CA TYR A 177 15.05 -11.42 -11.23
C TYR A 177 13.62 -10.92 -11.44
N ASN A 178 13.43 -9.85 -12.22
CA ASN A 178 12.09 -9.32 -12.48
C ASN A 178 11.24 -10.27 -13.32
N LEU A 179 11.83 -11.03 -14.23
CA LEU A 179 11.08 -12.02 -15.02
C LEU A 179 10.52 -13.09 -14.11
N VAL A 180 11.37 -13.66 -13.26
CA VAL A 180 10.96 -14.69 -12.30
C VAL A 180 9.96 -14.12 -11.30
N ALA A 181 10.15 -12.89 -10.82
CA ALA A 181 9.18 -12.24 -9.94
C ALA A 181 7.82 -12.06 -10.62
N HIS A 182 7.77 -11.54 -11.85
CA HIS A 182 6.55 -11.38 -12.63
C HIS A 182 5.83 -12.72 -12.86
N GLU A 183 6.55 -13.71 -13.37
CA GLU A 183 5.96 -15.03 -13.64
C GLU A 183 5.50 -15.70 -12.34
N HIS A 184 6.27 -15.57 -11.27
CA HIS A 184 5.88 -16.10 -9.96
C HIS A 184 4.63 -15.41 -9.40
N GLY A 185 4.40 -14.13 -9.70
CA GLY A 185 3.14 -13.45 -9.44
C GLY A 185 1.93 -14.20 -10.01
N HIS A 186 2.00 -14.64 -11.27
CA HIS A 186 0.97 -15.52 -11.84
C HIS A 186 0.82 -16.84 -11.09
N GLY A 187 1.94 -17.44 -10.66
CA GLY A 187 1.97 -18.62 -9.80
C GLY A 187 1.38 -18.43 -8.40
N LEU A 188 1.05 -17.21 -8.03
CA LEU A 188 0.36 -16.83 -6.79
C LEU A 188 -1.08 -16.36 -7.01
N GLY A 189 -1.56 -16.32 -8.26
CA GLY A 189 -2.92 -15.84 -8.57
C GLY A 189 -2.99 -14.40 -9.06
N LEU A 190 -1.86 -13.70 -9.24
CA LEU A 190 -1.85 -12.34 -9.76
C LEU A 190 -2.08 -12.34 -11.27
N ARG A 191 -2.99 -11.49 -11.76
CA ARG A 191 -3.25 -11.28 -13.19
C ARG A 191 -2.40 -10.15 -13.74
N HIS A 192 -2.42 -9.99 -15.06
CA HIS A 192 -1.90 -8.76 -15.64
C HIS A 192 -2.80 -7.58 -15.28
N VAL A 193 -2.15 -6.47 -14.97
CA VAL A 193 -2.74 -5.15 -14.77
C VAL A 193 -2.07 -4.18 -15.74
N TYR A 194 -2.70 -3.05 -16.00
CA TYR A 194 -2.16 -1.99 -16.86
C TYR A 194 -2.22 -0.69 -16.10
N SER A 195 -1.14 0.07 -16.06
CA SER A 195 -1.07 1.40 -15.49
C SER A 195 -0.36 2.35 -16.47
N ASP A 196 -0.76 3.62 -16.51
CA ASP A 196 -0.08 4.64 -17.32
C ASP A 196 0.82 5.58 -16.50
N ASP A 197 0.75 5.54 -15.17
CA ASP A 197 1.47 6.42 -14.26
C ASP A 197 2.41 5.66 -13.29
N SER A 198 2.12 4.39 -12.99
CA SER A 198 2.74 3.72 -11.85
C SER A 198 3.71 2.63 -12.21
N ARG A 199 3.70 2.08 -13.43
CA ARG A 199 4.60 0.98 -13.87
C ARG A 199 4.63 -0.17 -12.85
N LEU A 200 3.72 -1.12 -12.99
CA LEU A 200 3.54 -2.23 -12.04
C LEU A 200 4.37 -3.46 -12.45
N LEU A 201 4.71 -4.35 -11.52
CA LEU A 201 5.50 -5.55 -11.85
C LEU A 201 4.71 -6.43 -12.82
N MET A 202 3.40 -6.54 -12.62
CA MET A 202 2.51 -7.41 -13.37
C MET A 202 1.94 -6.77 -14.64
N GLU A 203 2.56 -5.71 -15.15
CA GLU A 203 2.30 -5.27 -16.51
C GLU A 203 2.80 -6.30 -17.53
N PRO A 204 2.07 -6.57 -18.64
CA PRO A 204 2.47 -7.60 -19.60
C PRO A 204 3.81 -7.32 -20.29
N SER A 205 4.26 -6.07 -20.29
CA SER A 205 5.59 -5.70 -20.78
C SER A 205 6.52 -5.55 -19.59
N ILE A 206 7.44 -6.50 -19.45
CA ILE A 206 8.37 -6.50 -18.33
C ILE A 206 9.20 -5.22 -18.27
N THR A 207 9.28 -4.65 -17.06
CA THR A 207 10.12 -3.50 -16.75
C THR A 207 11.35 -3.92 -15.95
N ILE A 208 12.41 -3.11 -16.05
CA ILE A 208 13.67 -3.27 -15.32
C ILE A 208 14.04 -2.01 -14.53
N ASP A 209 13.07 -1.11 -14.35
CA ASP A 209 13.26 0.18 -13.69
C ASP A 209 13.24 0.07 -12.15
N PHE A 210 12.79 -1.05 -11.62
CA PHE A 210 12.78 -1.43 -10.21
C PHE A 210 13.07 -2.93 -10.07
N GLU A 211 13.14 -3.45 -8.84
CA GLU A 211 13.40 -4.86 -8.56
C GLU A 211 12.28 -5.47 -7.69
N GLY A 212 11.55 -6.45 -8.23
CA GLY A 212 10.54 -7.23 -7.48
C GLY A 212 9.15 -6.58 -7.34
N PRO A 213 8.28 -7.14 -6.47
CA PRO A 213 6.90 -6.69 -6.28
C PRO A 213 6.80 -5.22 -5.87
N GLN A 214 5.84 -4.51 -6.46
CA GLN A 214 5.49 -3.14 -6.14
C GLN A 214 4.20 -3.10 -5.31
N PHE A 215 3.74 -1.91 -4.93
CA PHE A 215 2.63 -1.76 -3.97
C PHE A 215 1.38 -2.56 -4.35
N ASP A 216 0.97 -2.52 -5.63
CA ASP A 216 -0.22 -3.21 -6.14
C ASP A 216 -0.12 -4.74 -5.95
N GLU A 217 1.05 -5.32 -6.23
CA GLU A 217 1.28 -6.74 -5.98
C GLU A 217 1.24 -7.07 -4.49
N ILE A 218 1.80 -6.23 -3.62
CA ILE A 218 1.79 -6.46 -2.16
C ILE A 218 0.36 -6.42 -1.63
N LEU A 219 -0.43 -5.41 -2.01
CA LEU A 219 -1.84 -5.31 -1.65
C LEU A 219 -2.62 -6.54 -2.15
N GLY A 220 -2.34 -6.98 -3.38
CA GLY A 220 -2.81 -8.23 -3.96
C GLY A 220 -2.54 -9.44 -3.08
N LEU A 221 -1.27 -9.62 -2.70
CA LEU A 221 -0.81 -10.74 -1.89
C LEU A 221 -1.43 -10.71 -0.49
N HIS A 222 -1.56 -9.54 0.13
CA HIS A 222 -2.19 -9.41 1.46
C HIS A 222 -3.65 -9.82 1.41
N ARG A 223 -4.38 -9.40 0.37
CA ARG A 223 -5.76 -9.86 0.13
C ARG A 223 -5.86 -11.38 -0.03
N ALA A 224 -4.87 -12.02 -0.64
CA ALA A 224 -4.90 -13.46 -0.92
C ALA A 224 -4.39 -14.33 0.25
N TYR A 225 -3.31 -13.92 0.90
CA TYR A 225 -2.47 -14.72 1.78
C TYR A 225 -2.06 -14.02 3.07
N GLY A 226 -2.64 -12.85 3.37
CA GLY A 226 -2.32 -12.08 4.57
C GLY A 226 -1.02 -11.31 4.47
N ASP A 227 -0.80 -10.44 5.46
CA ASP A 227 0.47 -9.72 5.61
C ASP A 227 1.55 -10.58 6.29
N ALA A 228 2.72 -10.01 6.56
CA ALA A 228 3.82 -10.77 7.14
C ALA A 228 3.55 -11.25 8.59
N PHE A 229 2.64 -10.61 9.31
CA PHE A 229 2.26 -10.96 10.68
C PHE A 229 1.20 -12.07 10.75
N GLU A 230 0.55 -12.38 9.63
CA GLU A 230 -0.34 -13.54 9.52
C GLU A 230 0.37 -14.89 9.62
N LYS A 231 1.70 -14.91 9.47
CA LYS A 231 2.47 -16.15 9.58
C LYS A 231 2.33 -16.84 10.94
N GLU A 232 2.63 -18.14 10.93
CA GLU A 232 2.55 -19.01 12.11
C GLU A 232 1.13 -19.12 12.67
N SER A 233 0.80 -18.32 13.69
CA SER A 233 -0.52 -18.31 14.33
C SER A 233 -1.36 -17.09 14.00
N GLY A 234 -0.84 -16.17 13.18
CA GLY A 234 -1.43 -14.87 12.88
C GLY A 234 -1.56 -13.97 14.10
N ASN A 235 -1.92 -12.72 13.87
CA ASN A 235 -2.18 -11.72 14.91
C ASN A 235 -3.67 -11.45 15.13
N ASP A 236 -4.54 -12.32 14.61
CA ASP A 236 -6.01 -12.38 14.75
C ASP A 236 -6.60 -12.43 16.17
N SER A 237 -5.77 -12.44 17.22
CA SER A 237 -6.25 -12.53 18.58
C SER A 237 -5.33 -11.85 19.58
N ILE A 238 -5.91 -11.37 20.69
CA ILE A 238 -5.12 -10.83 21.81
C ILE A 238 -4.13 -11.86 22.41
N GLN A 239 -4.30 -13.17 22.17
CA GLN A 239 -3.36 -14.20 22.62
C GLN A 239 -2.14 -14.34 21.71
N THR A 240 -2.31 -14.01 20.44
CA THR A 240 -1.29 -14.13 19.39
C THR A 240 -0.79 -12.77 18.92
N ALA A 241 -1.19 -11.70 19.61
CA ALA A 241 -0.83 -10.33 19.31
C ALA A 241 0.69 -10.13 19.15
N VAL A 242 1.10 -9.45 18.09
CA VAL A 242 2.52 -9.14 17.83
C VAL A 242 3.00 -8.15 18.88
N TYR A 243 4.08 -8.49 19.59
CA TYR A 243 4.65 -7.61 20.61
C TYR A 243 5.53 -6.53 20.00
N LEU A 244 5.09 -5.28 20.08
CA LEU A 244 5.77 -4.13 19.49
C LEU A 244 6.85 -3.53 20.39
N GLY A 245 6.84 -3.85 21.68
CA GLY A 245 7.83 -3.34 22.63
C GLY A 245 7.24 -2.51 23.78
N GLU A 246 8.11 -1.70 24.38
CA GLU A 246 7.75 -0.84 25.51
C GLU A 246 7.35 0.56 25.01
N TYR A 247 6.17 1.03 25.42
CA TYR A 247 5.72 2.39 25.16
C TYR A 247 6.50 3.35 26.04
N LEU A 248 7.29 4.23 25.42
CA LEU A 248 8.15 5.20 26.08
C LEU A 248 7.82 6.63 25.64
N PRO A 249 7.81 7.62 26.56
CA PRO A 249 7.64 9.02 26.18
C PRO A 249 8.69 9.48 25.16
N GLY A 250 8.27 10.24 24.14
CA GLY A 250 9.13 10.75 23.07
C GLY A 250 9.76 9.70 22.16
N GLN A 251 9.26 8.45 22.17
CA GLN A 251 9.73 7.35 21.33
C GLN A 251 8.51 6.64 20.72
N PRO A 252 7.90 7.19 19.65
CA PRO A 252 6.77 6.54 19.02
C PRO A 252 7.20 5.20 18.42
N ILE A 253 6.30 4.23 18.51
CA ILE A 253 6.38 2.96 17.81
C ILE A 253 5.46 3.09 16.59
N ILE A 254 6.00 2.81 15.42
CA ILE A 254 5.30 2.94 14.14
C ILE A 254 5.41 1.60 13.43
N ILE A 255 4.30 1.13 12.86
CA ILE A 255 4.23 0.00 11.93
C ILE A 255 3.40 0.38 10.71
N GLY A 256 3.65 -0.27 9.57
CA GLY A 256 3.03 0.07 8.29
C GLY A 256 3.60 1.33 7.62
N ASP A 257 4.83 1.73 7.98
CA ASP A 257 5.42 2.99 7.52
C ASP A 257 5.87 2.95 6.05
N ASP A 258 5.99 1.77 5.43
CA ASP A 258 6.47 1.65 4.04
C ASP A 258 5.37 1.79 2.98
N ALA A 259 4.08 1.81 3.38
CA ALA A 259 2.91 1.92 2.49
C ALA A 259 2.67 3.36 2.00
N ILE A 260 3.70 4.00 1.42
CA ILE A 260 3.67 5.43 1.03
C ILE A 260 3.46 5.61 -0.47
N GLY A 261 4.20 4.87 -1.28
CA GLY A 261 4.30 5.09 -2.72
C GLY A 261 4.06 3.83 -3.54
N THR A 262 3.86 4.00 -4.84
CA THR A 262 3.71 2.87 -5.77
C THR A 262 5.02 2.10 -5.93
N ARG A 263 6.16 2.77 -5.76
CA ARG A 263 7.50 2.17 -5.80
C ARG A 263 7.88 1.58 -4.46
N VAL A 264 8.34 0.34 -4.49
CA VAL A 264 8.81 -0.37 -3.30
C VAL A 264 10.29 -0.70 -3.46
N ALA A 265 11.13 -0.12 -2.60
CA ALA A 265 12.54 -0.41 -2.54
C ALA A 265 12.82 -1.75 -1.83
N VAL A 266 13.94 -2.38 -2.17
CA VAL A 266 14.35 -3.69 -1.61
C VAL A 266 14.54 -3.70 -0.09
N THR A 267 14.69 -2.53 0.54
CA THR A 267 14.82 -2.38 1.99
C THR A 267 13.48 -2.22 2.71
N GLN A 268 12.40 -2.00 1.97
CA GLN A 268 11.07 -1.77 2.53
C GLN A 268 10.37 -3.11 2.75
N THR A 269 9.85 -3.32 3.96
CA THR A 269 9.19 -4.55 4.40
C THR A 269 8.05 -4.29 5.39
N ASP A 270 7.88 -3.06 5.86
CA ASP A 270 6.89 -2.70 6.87
C ASP A 270 5.54 -2.36 6.21
N PHE A 271 4.89 -3.39 5.69
CA PHE A 271 3.53 -3.34 5.13
C PHE A 271 2.61 -4.17 6.00
N VAL A 272 1.56 -3.54 6.53
CA VAL A 272 0.50 -4.21 7.30
C VAL A 272 -0.85 -3.82 6.75
N SER A 273 -1.81 -4.74 6.82
CA SER A 273 -3.13 -4.52 6.25
C SER A 273 -4.18 -5.36 6.93
N ILE A 274 -5.43 -4.90 6.86
CA ILE A 274 -6.57 -5.80 7.03
C ILE A 274 -6.94 -6.37 5.66
N ASP A 275 -7.00 -7.68 5.50
CA ASP A 275 -7.32 -8.34 4.23
C ASP A 275 -8.83 -8.29 3.90
N GLY A 276 -9.71 -8.19 4.91
CA GLY A 276 -11.17 -8.10 4.71
C GLY A 276 -11.98 -8.02 6.01
N THR A 277 -13.31 -8.24 5.93
CA THR A 277 -14.22 -8.02 7.09
C THR A 277 -14.04 -8.98 8.27
N THR A 278 -13.38 -10.12 8.06
CA THR A 278 -13.16 -11.14 9.10
C THR A 278 -11.82 -10.99 9.79
N ASP A 279 -10.91 -10.24 9.18
CA ASP A 279 -9.54 -10.08 9.63
C ASP A 279 -9.41 -8.96 10.68
N VAL A 280 -8.57 -9.22 11.68
CA VAL A 280 -8.47 -8.45 12.92
C VAL A 280 -7.05 -8.48 13.51
N ASP A 281 -6.22 -7.51 13.17
CA ASP A 281 -4.88 -7.45 13.76
C ASP A 281 -4.89 -7.06 15.25
N PHE A 282 -4.11 -7.78 16.06
CA PHE A 282 -3.76 -7.38 17.42
C PHE A 282 -2.26 -7.11 17.55
N PHE A 283 -1.93 -5.97 18.17
CA PHE A 283 -0.56 -5.63 18.55
C PHE A 283 -0.48 -5.35 20.05
N SER A 284 0.49 -5.95 20.73
CA SER A 284 0.69 -5.80 22.18
C SER A 284 1.90 -4.93 22.51
N PHE A 285 1.82 -4.25 23.66
CA PHE A 285 2.88 -3.37 24.15
C PHE A 285 2.83 -3.30 25.69
N THR A 286 3.95 -2.91 26.29
CA THR A 286 4.03 -2.70 27.74
C THR A 286 4.19 -1.25 28.12
N LEU A 287 3.53 -0.83 29.19
CA LEU A 287 3.74 0.45 29.86
C LEU A 287 4.54 0.25 31.15
N PRO A 288 5.70 0.92 31.30
CA PRO A 288 6.54 0.76 32.48
C PRO A 288 5.99 1.51 33.71
N THR A 289 5.22 2.57 33.49
CA THR A 289 4.63 3.42 34.53
C THR A 289 3.25 3.90 34.11
N THR A 290 2.51 4.49 35.06
CA THR A 290 1.28 5.20 34.74
C THR A 290 1.60 6.46 33.94
N MET A 291 1.00 6.60 32.76
CA MET A 291 1.19 7.75 31.88
C MET A 291 0.00 7.95 30.93
N LEU A 292 -0.04 9.10 30.25
CA LEU A 292 -0.93 9.31 29.11
C LEU A 292 -0.36 8.57 27.91
N ALA A 293 -1.22 7.84 27.21
CA ALA A 293 -0.89 7.20 25.95
C ALA A 293 -1.80 7.72 24.85
N SER A 294 -1.28 7.76 23.63
CA SER A 294 -2.05 8.09 22.44
C SER A 294 -1.77 7.06 21.33
N PHE A 295 -2.76 6.86 20.48
CA PHE A 295 -2.77 5.87 19.41
C PHE A 295 -3.42 6.49 18.18
N GLN A 296 -2.79 6.35 17.01
CA GLN A 296 -3.30 6.82 15.73
C GLN A 296 -3.26 5.67 14.73
N LEU A 297 -4.35 5.51 13.99
CA LEU A 297 -4.50 4.53 12.92
C LEU A 297 -4.89 5.27 11.65
N GLU A 298 -4.04 5.21 10.62
CA GLU A 298 -4.21 5.89 9.35
C GLU A 298 -4.36 4.84 8.24
N PRO A 299 -5.38 4.94 7.37
CA PRO A 299 -5.36 4.25 6.09
C PRO A 299 -4.11 4.66 5.30
N ALA A 300 -3.41 3.69 4.71
CA ALA A 300 -2.14 3.90 4.04
C ALA A 300 -2.18 3.40 2.60
N GLY A 301 -1.25 3.90 1.78
CA GLY A 301 -1.08 3.54 0.39
C GLY A 301 -1.18 4.73 -0.57
N PRO A 302 -0.64 4.57 -1.79
CA PRO A 302 -0.70 5.58 -2.84
C PRO A 302 -2.05 5.59 -3.57
N THR A 303 -2.24 6.63 -4.37
CA THR A 303 -3.27 6.69 -5.41
C THR A 303 -2.62 6.52 -6.78
N TYR A 304 -3.22 5.70 -7.66
CA TYR A 304 -2.67 5.44 -8.99
C TYR A 304 -3.73 4.98 -10.00
N HIS A 305 -3.41 5.09 -11.28
CA HIS A 305 -4.23 4.54 -12.34
C HIS A 305 -4.00 3.05 -12.57
N GLN A 306 -5.10 2.32 -12.76
CA GLN A 306 -5.06 0.94 -13.24
C GLN A 306 -6.24 0.56 -14.14
N ALA A 307 -6.05 -0.48 -14.94
CA ALA A 307 -7.07 -1.15 -15.74
C ALA A 307 -6.78 -2.65 -15.91
N THR A 308 -7.81 -3.44 -16.23
CA THR A 308 -7.67 -4.89 -16.44
C THR A 308 -7.27 -5.26 -17.88
N SER A 309 -7.41 -4.31 -18.81
CA SER A 309 -6.89 -4.47 -20.17
C SER A 309 -6.32 -3.17 -20.74
N ASN A 310 -5.42 -3.28 -21.72
CA ASN A 310 -4.88 -2.13 -22.48
C ASN A 310 -5.93 -1.37 -23.31
N SER A 311 -7.15 -1.88 -23.40
CA SER A 311 -8.24 -1.29 -24.18
C SER A 311 -9.31 -0.63 -23.30
N GLU A 312 -9.18 -0.79 -21.99
CA GLU A 312 -10.07 -0.19 -20.99
C GLU A 312 -9.58 1.19 -20.57
N THR A 313 -10.54 1.98 -20.06
CA THR A 313 -10.24 3.27 -19.44
C THR A 313 -9.46 3.01 -18.16
N GLN A 314 -8.35 3.72 -17.98
CA GLN A 314 -7.61 3.76 -16.72
C GLN A 314 -8.48 4.40 -15.64
N GLU A 315 -8.66 3.71 -14.52
CA GLU A 315 -9.41 4.22 -13.37
C GLU A 315 -8.46 4.55 -12.23
N LEU A 316 -8.79 5.62 -11.50
CA LEU A 316 -8.09 6.00 -10.28
C LEU A 316 -8.41 5.00 -9.18
N PHE A 317 -7.38 4.36 -8.65
CA PHE A 317 -7.41 3.52 -7.47
C PHE A 317 -6.75 4.27 -6.32
N ASP A 318 -7.51 4.52 -5.26
CA ASP A 318 -7.02 5.17 -4.04
C ASP A 318 -6.89 4.13 -2.94
N ALA A 319 -5.66 3.70 -2.66
CA ALA A 319 -5.40 2.64 -1.68
C ALA A 319 -5.77 3.03 -0.24
N THR A 320 -5.97 4.33 0.05
CA THR A 320 -6.39 4.81 1.38
C THR A 320 -7.89 4.65 1.62
N MET A 321 -8.67 4.36 0.58
CA MET A 321 -10.14 4.29 0.64
C MET A 321 -10.71 2.91 0.27
N GLN A 322 -10.15 1.83 0.82
CA GLN A 322 -10.58 0.44 0.55
C GLN A 322 -11.48 -0.14 1.64
N SER A 323 -11.13 0.07 2.90
CA SER A 323 -11.97 -0.31 4.03
C SER A 323 -11.92 0.72 5.15
N ASP A 324 -13.10 1.06 5.67
CA ASP A 324 -13.24 1.91 6.85
C ASP A 324 -12.75 1.17 8.11
N LEU A 325 -11.72 1.74 8.74
CA LEU A 325 -10.90 1.13 9.79
C LEU A 325 -11.44 1.44 11.19
N SER A 326 -11.13 0.57 12.13
CA SER A 326 -11.51 0.70 13.54
C SER A 326 -10.32 0.43 14.45
N LEU A 327 -10.17 1.27 15.48
CA LEU A 327 -9.11 1.15 16.48
C LEU A 327 -9.70 0.88 17.86
N GLN A 328 -9.25 -0.18 18.52
CA GLN A 328 -9.68 -0.50 19.88
C GLN A 328 -8.49 -0.77 20.79
N LEU A 329 -8.56 -0.30 22.03
CA LEU A 329 -7.53 -0.52 23.05
C LEU A 329 -8.02 -1.50 24.13
N PHE A 330 -7.19 -2.46 24.49
CA PHE A 330 -7.44 -3.48 25.51
C PHE A 330 -6.34 -3.49 26.57
N ARG A 331 -6.69 -3.88 27.79
CA ARG A 331 -5.70 -4.38 28.76
C ARG A 331 -5.64 -5.90 28.63
N VAL A 332 -4.44 -6.46 28.54
CA VAL A 332 -4.27 -7.91 28.42
C VAL A 332 -4.90 -8.62 29.63
N GLY A 333 -5.67 -9.67 29.34
CA GLY A 333 -6.48 -10.39 30.33
C GLY A 333 -7.89 -9.82 30.59
N ILE A 334 -8.25 -8.67 30.00
CA ILE A 334 -9.59 -8.08 30.06
C ILE A 334 -10.24 -8.14 28.68
N LYS A 335 -11.46 -8.71 28.61
CA LYS A 335 -12.16 -8.92 27.33
C LYS A 335 -12.81 -7.66 26.74
N ALA A 336 -13.17 -6.69 27.58
CA ALA A 336 -13.83 -5.47 27.11
C ALA A 336 -12.77 -4.43 26.71
N PRO A 337 -12.97 -3.69 25.60
CA PRO A 337 -12.07 -2.61 25.24
C PRO A 337 -12.15 -1.48 26.28
N LEU A 338 -10.99 -0.90 26.59
CA LEU A 338 -10.83 0.28 27.42
C LEU A 338 -11.22 1.55 26.68
N ALA A 339 -10.91 1.62 25.39
CA ALA A 339 -11.26 2.70 24.48
C ALA A 339 -11.45 2.16 23.06
N ARG A 340 -12.14 2.94 22.23
CA ARG A 340 -12.36 2.66 20.81
C ARG A 340 -12.44 3.97 20.03
N SER A 341 -12.03 3.94 18.77
CA SER A 341 -12.26 4.97 17.77
C SER A 341 -12.74 4.30 16.49
N GLU A 342 -13.93 4.72 16.04
CA GLU A 342 -14.71 4.26 14.88
C GLU A 342 -15.56 5.47 14.44
N ILE A 343 -14.94 6.65 14.36
CA ILE A 343 -15.65 7.94 14.24
C ILE A 343 -15.56 8.50 12.83
N THR A 344 -14.49 8.18 12.12
CA THR A 344 -14.28 8.66 10.76
C THR A 344 -14.98 7.77 9.76
N GLU A 345 -15.19 8.30 8.55
CA GLU A 345 -15.67 7.51 7.43
C GLU A 345 -14.46 6.92 6.69
N LEU A 346 -14.72 6.16 5.63
CA LEU A 346 -13.70 5.60 4.73
C LEU A 346 -12.59 6.62 4.38
N GLY A 347 -11.32 6.20 4.51
CA GLY A 347 -10.15 7.07 4.31
C GLY A 347 -9.78 7.95 5.51
N GLY A 348 -10.56 7.90 6.59
CA GLY A 348 -10.33 8.69 7.78
C GLY A 348 -9.35 8.06 8.77
N THR A 349 -8.66 8.93 9.52
CA THR A 349 -7.76 8.55 10.59
C THR A 349 -8.50 8.37 11.91
N GLU A 350 -8.30 7.23 12.56
CA GLU A 350 -8.84 6.95 13.89
C GLU A 350 -7.83 7.29 14.99
N THR A 351 -8.26 7.99 16.05
CA THR A 351 -7.39 8.37 17.17
C THR A 351 -7.96 8.04 18.54
N ILE A 352 -7.10 7.55 19.44
CA ILE A 352 -7.37 7.44 20.87
C ILE A 352 -6.29 8.26 21.57
N GLU A 353 -6.65 9.44 22.06
CA GLU A 353 -5.68 10.39 22.61
C GLU A 353 -5.75 10.52 24.12
N ASN A 354 -4.59 10.79 24.73
CA ASN A 354 -4.47 11.24 26.11
C ASN A 354 -5.21 10.34 27.12
N ILE A 355 -5.19 9.03 26.89
CA ILE A 355 -5.80 8.07 27.81
C ILE A 355 -4.81 7.75 28.93
N LEU A 356 -5.25 7.96 30.18
CA LEU A 356 -4.43 7.64 31.35
C LEU A 356 -4.42 6.13 31.58
N LEU A 357 -3.30 5.49 31.32
CA LEU A 357 -3.09 4.06 31.52
C LEU A 357 -2.15 3.83 32.70
N ALA A 358 -2.40 2.77 33.46
CA ALA A 358 -1.49 2.33 34.53
C ALA A 358 -0.37 1.45 33.95
N ALA A 359 0.71 1.24 34.69
CA ALA A 359 1.71 0.25 34.30
C ALA A 359 1.06 -1.13 34.05
N GLY A 360 1.52 -1.82 33.01
CA GLY A 360 1.00 -3.13 32.61
C GLY A 360 1.11 -3.40 31.12
N GLU A 361 0.47 -4.48 30.70
CA GLU A 361 0.47 -4.95 29.31
C GLU A 361 -0.90 -4.64 28.67
N TYR A 362 -0.83 -4.13 27.45
CA TYR A 362 -1.94 -3.64 26.67
C TYR A 362 -1.87 -4.20 25.25
N ALA A 363 -3.00 -4.17 24.56
CA ALA A 363 -3.05 -4.48 23.14
C ALA A 363 -3.97 -3.52 22.42
N VAL A 364 -3.60 -3.11 21.22
CA VAL A 364 -4.50 -2.47 20.27
C VAL A 364 -5.02 -3.51 19.29
N ARG A 365 -6.25 -3.30 18.82
CA ARG A 365 -6.87 -4.09 17.76
C ARG A 365 -7.21 -3.16 16.61
N VAL A 366 -6.81 -3.55 15.41
CA VAL A 366 -7.22 -2.94 14.14
C VAL A 366 -8.24 -3.88 13.48
N ALA A 367 -9.22 -3.32 12.77
CA ALA A 367 -10.12 -4.10 11.91
C ALA A 367 -10.77 -3.21 10.86
N GLY A 368 -11.16 -3.81 9.74
CA GLY A 368 -11.90 -3.16 8.66
C GLY A 368 -13.37 -3.56 8.62
N SER A 369 -14.21 -2.70 8.02
CA SER A 369 -15.64 -2.94 7.84
C SER A 369 -16.05 -3.32 6.40
N HIS A 370 -15.12 -3.29 5.44
CA HIS A 370 -15.37 -3.64 4.05
C HIS A 370 -14.59 -4.89 3.64
N ASP A 371 -15.11 -5.62 2.65
CA ASP A 371 -14.46 -6.82 2.15
C ASP A 371 -13.43 -6.45 1.07
N ALA A 372 -12.40 -5.72 1.48
CA ALA A 372 -11.30 -5.26 0.66
C ALA A 372 -10.03 -5.19 1.51
N ALA A 373 -8.87 -5.38 0.88
CA ALA A 373 -7.60 -5.20 1.57
C ALA A 373 -7.33 -3.71 1.80
N GLN A 374 -7.06 -3.32 3.04
CA GLN A 374 -6.73 -1.96 3.44
C GLN A 374 -5.41 -1.95 4.19
N MET A 375 -4.38 -1.41 3.53
CA MET A 375 -3.11 -1.09 4.20
C MET A 375 -3.34 0.00 5.23
N TYR A 376 -2.60 -0.05 6.33
CA TYR A 376 -2.68 0.99 7.35
C TYR A 376 -1.33 1.26 7.98
N ARG A 377 -1.23 2.41 8.61
CA ARG A 377 -0.13 2.80 9.48
C ARG A 377 -0.66 2.97 10.89
N LEU A 378 0.01 2.35 11.86
CA LEU A 378 -0.36 2.41 13.26
C LEU A 378 0.78 3.03 14.07
N THR A 379 0.46 4.12 14.76
CA THR A 379 1.39 4.85 15.62
C THR A 379 0.94 4.72 17.08
N LEU A 380 1.83 4.18 17.93
CA LEU A 380 1.70 4.17 19.39
C LEU A 380 2.70 5.18 19.93
N GLY A 381 2.24 6.28 20.51
CA GLY A 381 3.17 7.26 21.04
C GLY A 381 2.61 8.66 21.07
N GLU A 382 3.54 9.62 21.08
CA GLU A 382 3.22 10.97 20.66
C GLU A 382 2.72 10.87 19.22
N ILE A 383 1.41 11.06 19.05
CA ILE A 383 0.85 11.38 17.76
C ILE A 383 1.42 12.76 17.45
N PRO A 384 2.22 12.93 16.39
CA PRO A 384 2.54 14.26 15.93
C PRO A 384 1.19 14.94 15.69
N HIS A 385 0.87 15.93 16.51
CA HIS A 385 -0.13 16.90 16.09
C HIS A 385 0.61 17.77 15.07
N SER A 386 0.98 17.22 13.91
CA SER A 386 1.32 18.06 12.77
C SER A 386 0.03 18.75 12.42
N LEU A 387 -0.16 19.92 13.01
CA LEU A 387 -1.17 20.85 12.55
C LEU A 387 -0.89 21.00 11.07
N ARG A 388 -1.84 20.66 10.19
CA ARG A 388 -1.64 20.80 8.74
C ARG A 388 -1.05 22.18 8.46
N GLY A 389 0.16 22.23 7.88
CA GLY A 389 0.95 23.45 7.65
C GLY A 389 1.96 23.86 8.72
N ASP A 390 2.11 23.12 9.81
CA ASP A 390 3.22 23.20 10.76
C ASP A 390 4.24 22.14 10.33
N PHE A 391 5.34 22.59 9.72
CA PHE A 391 6.32 21.71 9.08
C PHE A 391 7.56 21.47 9.95
N ASN A 392 7.73 22.24 11.03
CA ASN A 392 8.79 22.04 12.02
C ASN A 392 8.28 21.40 13.34
N ASP A 393 6.99 21.07 13.42
CA ASP A 393 6.29 20.43 14.55
C ASP A 393 6.39 21.23 15.87
N ASP A 394 6.52 22.55 15.79
CA ASP A 394 6.63 23.42 16.97
C ASP A 394 5.28 23.94 17.51
N GLN A 395 4.19 23.59 16.82
CA GLN A 395 2.81 23.98 17.07
C GLN A 395 2.49 25.46 16.79
N VAL A 396 3.32 26.14 15.98
CA VAL A 396 3.18 27.55 15.64
C VAL A 396 3.35 27.77 14.14
N PHE A 397 2.27 28.17 13.45
CA PHE A 397 2.38 28.61 12.06
C PHE A 397 3.18 29.92 11.93
N ASP A 398 4.45 29.83 11.56
CA ASP A 398 5.36 30.99 11.49
C ASP A 398 6.19 31.07 10.20
N LEU A 399 7.24 31.90 10.22
CA LEU A 399 8.09 32.14 9.05
C LEU A 399 8.91 30.91 8.65
N GLU A 400 9.23 30.02 9.59
CA GLU A 400 10.00 28.80 9.30
C GLU A 400 9.16 27.82 8.48
N ASP A 401 7.85 27.71 8.76
CA ASP A 401 6.94 26.87 7.98
C ASP A 401 6.76 27.37 6.54
N VAL A 402 6.38 28.63 6.37
CA VAL A 402 6.16 29.17 5.01
C VAL A 402 7.44 29.14 4.19
N GLN A 403 8.60 29.34 4.82
CA GLN A 403 9.88 29.23 4.14
C GLN A 403 10.21 27.77 3.79
N THR A 404 9.90 26.81 4.67
CA THR A 404 10.07 25.37 4.36
C THR A 404 9.24 24.97 3.13
N LEU A 405 8.02 25.49 3.01
CA LEU A 405 7.18 25.26 1.83
C LEU A 405 7.79 25.88 0.56
N ILE A 406 8.21 27.14 0.63
CA ILE A 406 8.84 27.85 -0.51
C ILE A 406 10.14 27.16 -0.95
N ASP A 407 10.99 26.76 -0.02
CA ASP A 407 12.26 26.07 -0.32
C ASP A 407 12.04 24.73 -1.03
N ALA A 408 10.88 24.10 -0.82
CA ALA A 408 10.49 22.85 -1.46
C ALA A 408 9.77 23.06 -2.80
N MET A 409 9.28 24.27 -3.12
CA MET A 409 8.63 24.56 -4.40
C MET A 409 9.63 24.34 -5.55
N GLY A 410 9.22 23.53 -6.53
CA GLY A 410 10.09 23.15 -7.66
C GLY A 410 11.16 22.09 -7.33
N ALA A 411 11.18 21.53 -6.13
CA ALA A 411 11.98 20.34 -5.82
C ALA A 411 11.41 19.09 -6.53
N GLN A 412 12.29 18.13 -6.87
CA GLN A 412 11.88 16.82 -7.42
C GLN A 412 11.53 15.79 -6.35
N THR A 413 11.44 16.22 -5.10
CA THR A 413 11.15 15.40 -3.93
C THR A 413 9.82 15.83 -3.33
N PHE A 414 8.97 14.88 -2.97
CA PHE A 414 7.61 15.13 -2.51
C PHE A 414 7.42 14.72 -1.04
N PRO A 415 7.86 15.54 -0.07
CA PRO A 415 7.41 15.37 1.30
C PRO A 415 5.89 15.59 1.37
N ARG A 416 5.12 14.53 1.60
CA ARG A 416 3.64 14.57 1.69
C ARG A 416 3.10 15.62 2.67
N ALA A 417 3.89 15.98 3.69
CA ALA A 417 3.52 17.02 4.62
C ALA A 417 3.37 18.40 3.96
N LEU A 418 4.13 18.68 2.88
CA LEU A 418 4.18 19.97 2.19
C LEU A 418 3.20 20.09 1.02
N ASP A 419 2.72 18.96 0.48
CA ASP A 419 1.66 18.91 -0.51
C ASP A 419 0.30 19.06 0.20
N LEU A 420 -0.20 20.29 0.20
CA LEU A 420 -1.37 20.68 0.96
C LEU A 420 -2.68 20.44 0.20
N ASP A 421 -2.68 20.25 -1.12
CA ASP A 421 -3.89 19.91 -1.87
C ASP A 421 -3.92 18.51 -2.48
N SER A 422 -2.87 17.73 -2.23
CA SER A 422 -2.73 16.33 -2.61
C SER A 422 -2.74 16.12 -4.12
N ASP A 423 -2.06 17.01 -4.85
CA ASP A 423 -1.89 16.91 -6.30
C ASP A 423 -0.52 16.38 -6.75
N ASP A 424 0.29 15.89 -5.79
CA ASP A 424 1.64 15.39 -5.97
C ASP A 424 2.63 16.43 -6.55
N GLU A 425 2.32 17.74 -6.44
CA GLU A 425 3.24 18.83 -6.76
C GLU A 425 3.30 19.84 -5.61
N ILE A 426 4.51 20.33 -5.26
CA ILE A 426 4.65 21.45 -4.32
C ILE A 426 4.69 22.74 -5.14
N SER A 427 3.60 23.50 -5.12
CA SER A 427 3.33 24.58 -6.06
C SER A 427 2.82 25.87 -5.38
N GLU A 428 2.57 26.92 -6.18
CA GLU A 428 1.92 28.15 -5.70
C GLU A 428 0.53 27.89 -5.07
N ARG A 429 -0.08 26.75 -5.39
CA ARG A 429 -1.39 26.36 -4.87
C ARG A 429 -1.32 25.97 -3.40
N ASP A 430 -0.29 25.21 -3.02
CA ASP A 430 0.01 24.88 -1.62
C ASP A 430 0.31 26.13 -0.83
N LEU A 431 1.15 27.01 -1.38
CA LEU A 431 1.46 28.30 -0.76
C LEU A 431 0.18 29.13 -0.55
N THR A 432 -0.77 29.09 -1.48
CA THR A 432 -2.07 29.76 -1.31
C THR A 432 -2.86 29.17 -0.14
N ILE A 433 -2.94 27.85 -0.05
CA ILE A 433 -3.65 27.15 1.05
C ILE A 433 -3.01 27.48 2.38
N TRP A 434 -1.68 27.42 2.47
CA TRP A 434 -0.95 27.74 3.69
C TRP A 434 -1.24 29.17 4.16
N VAL A 435 -1.11 30.15 3.27
CA VAL A 435 -1.31 31.56 3.63
C VAL A 435 -2.77 31.85 3.98
N HIS A 436 -3.73 31.32 3.20
CA HIS A 436 -5.13 31.74 3.30
C HIS A 436 -5.96 30.90 4.26
N GLU A 437 -5.75 29.59 4.27
CA GLU A 437 -6.60 28.62 4.99
C GLU A 437 -5.98 28.20 6.32
N ILE A 438 -4.65 28.05 6.35
CA ILE A 438 -3.92 27.58 7.55
C ILE A 438 -3.53 28.77 8.44
N LYS A 439 -2.64 29.65 7.95
CA LYS A 439 -2.20 30.83 8.69
C LYS A 439 -3.29 31.89 8.82
N GLY A 440 -4.14 31.99 7.79
CA GLY A 440 -5.21 32.97 7.73
C GLY A 440 -4.70 34.41 7.60
N THR A 441 -3.74 34.65 6.70
CA THR A 441 -3.21 35.98 6.36
C THR A 441 -3.25 36.26 4.85
N PHE A 442 -2.57 37.30 4.38
CA PHE A 442 -2.47 37.71 2.98
C PHE A 442 -1.07 37.46 2.42
N ARG A 443 -0.99 37.25 1.11
CA ARG A 443 0.27 37.47 0.39
C ARG A 443 0.64 38.95 0.56
N GLY A 444 1.88 39.21 0.92
CA GLY A 444 2.35 40.57 1.25
C GLY A 444 2.52 40.86 2.74
N ASP A 445 1.96 40.04 3.64
CA ASP A 445 2.19 40.14 5.08
C ASP A 445 3.57 39.53 5.42
N ALA A 446 4.61 40.36 5.43
CA ALA A 446 6.00 39.92 5.53
C ALA A 446 6.36 39.43 6.95
N ASN A 447 5.63 39.88 7.96
CA ASN A 447 5.89 39.55 9.37
C ASN A 447 4.84 38.61 9.98
N LEU A 448 3.86 38.19 9.18
CA LEU A 448 2.80 37.25 9.53
C LEU A 448 1.89 37.71 10.70
N ASP A 449 1.68 39.02 10.85
CA ASP A 449 0.82 39.61 11.91
C ASP A 449 -0.69 39.61 11.59
N GLY A 450 -1.03 39.10 10.40
CA GLY A 450 -2.38 38.96 9.86
C GLY A 450 -2.80 40.10 8.94
N GLU A 451 -1.97 41.14 8.76
CA GLU A 451 -2.26 42.31 7.94
C GLU A 451 -1.24 42.46 6.81
N PHE A 452 -1.69 42.83 5.60
CA PHE A 452 -0.79 43.36 4.58
C PHE A 452 -0.95 44.89 4.53
N ASN A 453 0.07 45.63 4.96
CA ASN A 453 0.04 47.09 5.06
C ASN A 453 1.40 47.73 4.69
N SER A 454 1.49 49.04 4.88
CA SER A 454 2.72 49.80 4.57
C SER A 454 3.94 49.42 5.41
N SER A 455 3.77 48.80 6.59
CA SER A 455 4.89 48.29 7.40
C SER A 455 5.59 47.14 6.69
N ASP A 456 4.84 46.19 6.13
CA ASP A 456 5.39 45.04 5.41
C ASP A 456 6.23 45.49 4.21
N LEU A 457 5.70 46.45 3.44
CA LEU A 457 6.44 47.04 2.32
C LEU A 457 7.72 47.73 2.79
N VAL A 458 7.71 48.43 3.93
CA VAL A 458 8.92 49.04 4.48
C VAL A 458 9.93 47.98 4.90
N ASP A 459 9.48 46.88 5.50
CA ASP A 459 10.34 45.79 5.96
C ASP A 459 11.05 45.12 4.78
N VAL A 460 10.32 44.71 3.74
CA VAL A 460 10.90 44.07 2.54
C VAL A 460 11.82 45.02 1.74
N PHE A 461 11.46 46.30 1.59
CA PHE A 461 12.34 47.26 0.92
C PHE A 461 13.58 47.63 1.74
N THR A 462 13.56 47.40 3.05
CA THR A 462 14.75 47.59 3.91
C THR A 462 15.76 46.46 3.74
N ALA A 463 15.31 45.24 3.36
CA ALA A 463 16.20 44.14 3.00
C ALA A 463 17.03 44.44 1.73
N ALA A 464 16.53 45.33 0.87
CA ALA A 464 17.18 45.78 -0.36
C ALA A 464 17.40 44.69 -1.42
N GLU A 465 16.49 43.72 -1.48
CA GLU A 465 16.53 42.58 -2.42
C GLU A 465 15.65 42.79 -3.66
N TYR A 466 14.83 43.86 -3.69
CA TYR A 466 13.95 44.16 -4.83
C TYR A 466 14.74 44.38 -6.13
N GLU A 467 14.58 43.47 -7.09
CA GLU A 467 15.20 43.53 -8.43
C GLU A 467 16.72 43.75 -8.36
N ASP A 468 17.39 43.15 -7.37
CA ASP A 468 18.82 43.37 -7.08
C ASP A 468 19.79 42.59 -7.99
N SER A 469 19.24 41.70 -8.84
CA SER A 469 19.96 40.79 -9.76
C SER A 469 20.77 39.68 -9.09
N LEU A 470 20.60 39.45 -7.80
CA LEU A 470 20.98 38.23 -7.11
C LEU A 470 19.84 37.22 -7.26
N VAL A 471 20.17 35.93 -7.36
CA VAL A 471 19.19 34.86 -7.59
C VAL A 471 19.13 33.99 -6.35
N GLY A 472 17.93 33.70 -5.86
CA GLY A 472 17.67 32.84 -4.71
C GLY A 472 18.13 33.43 -3.38
N ASN A 473 18.14 34.76 -3.24
CA ASN A 473 18.53 35.42 -1.98
C ASN A 473 17.34 35.95 -1.18
N SER A 474 16.12 35.80 -1.68
CA SER A 474 14.91 36.29 -0.99
C SER A 474 14.21 35.18 -0.21
N THR A 475 13.51 35.58 0.82
CA THR A 475 12.67 34.76 1.71
C THR A 475 11.29 35.40 1.78
N TRP A 476 10.29 34.71 2.37
CA TRP A 476 8.98 35.33 2.59
C TRP A 476 9.06 36.69 3.29
N ALA A 477 9.91 36.77 4.33
CA ALA A 477 10.10 37.97 5.14
C ALA A 477 10.84 39.10 4.41
N THR A 478 11.55 38.79 3.31
CA THR A 478 12.27 39.76 2.50
C THR A 478 11.64 40.03 1.13
N GLY A 479 10.54 39.35 0.81
CA GLY A 479 9.62 39.71 -0.27
C GLY A 479 9.30 38.62 -1.29
N ASP A 480 9.80 37.39 -1.13
CA ASP A 480 9.45 36.25 -1.99
C ASP A 480 8.04 35.74 -1.66
N TRP A 481 7.05 36.32 -2.33
CA TRP A 481 5.63 36.05 -2.11
C TRP A 481 5.00 35.24 -3.23
N ASP A 482 5.73 34.95 -4.32
CA ASP A 482 5.32 33.94 -5.32
C ASP A 482 6.12 32.62 -5.22
N GLY A 483 7.18 32.57 -4.41
CA GLY A 483 7.94 31.36 -4.07
C GLY A 483 9.00 31.01 -5.10
N ASP A 484 9.45 31.96 -5.93
CA ASP A 484 10.48 31.73 -6.95
C ASP A 484 11.93 32.00 -6.47
N GLY A 485 12.09 32.41 -5.21
CA GLY A 485 13.36 32.65 -4.54
C GLY A 485 13.88 34.08 -4.66
N ASP A 486 13.18 34.97 -5.38
CA ASP A 486 13.62 36.34 -5.67
C ASP A 486 12.52 37.38 -5.38
N PHE A 487 12.85 38.48 -4.70
CA PHE A 487 11.91 39.59 -4.54
C PHE A 487 11.91 40.48 -5.78
N GLY A 488 10.84 40.38 -6.57
CA GLY A 488 10.69 41.11 -7.81
C GLY A 488 9.31 41.72 -8.02
N THR A 489 9.08 42.17 -9.26
CA THR A 489 7.79 42.71 -9.67
C THR A 489 6.66 41.68 -9.59
N ARG A 490 6.97 40.39 -9.71
CA ARG A 490 5.97 39.31 -9.67
C ARG A 490 5.39 39.13 -8.27
N ASP A 491 6.20 39.22 -7.23
CA ASP A 491 5.76 39.15 -5.83
C ASP A 491 4.82 40.29 -5.48
N LEU A 492 5.17 41.51 -5.90
CA LEU A 492 4.28 42.65 -5.73
C LEU A 492 2.95 42.41 -6.45
N ILE A 493 2.96 41.86 -7.66
CA ILE A 493 1.73 41.50 -8.37
C ILE A 493 0.94 40.45 -7.58
N ALA A 494 1.59 39.38 -7.09
CA ALA A 494 0.94 38.33 -6.31
C ALA A 494 0.29 38.88 -5.02
N ALA A 495 1.02 39.70 -4.25
CA ALA A 495 0.52 40.34 -3.03
C ALA A 495 -0.64 41.33 -3.29
N PHE A 496 -0.54 42.16 -4.33
CA PHE A 496 -1.61 43.10 -4.67
C PHE A 496 -2.84 42.42 -5.31
N GLN A 497 -2.65 41.28 -5.99
CA GLN A 497 -3.75 40.47 -6.50
C GLN A 497 -4.56 39.81 -5.37
N ASP A 498 -3.93 39.52 -4.23
CA ASP A 498 -4.60 39.01 -3.03
C ASP A 498 -5.53 40.05 -2.36
N ALA A 499 -5.46 41.31 -2.79
CA ALA A 499 -6.37 42.39 -2.43
C ALA A 499 -6.47 42.71 -0.92
N GLY A 500 -5.47 42.30 -0.13
CA GLY A 500 -5.37 42.51 1.33
C GLY A 500 -4.82 43.86 1.78
N PHE A 501 -4.19 44.63 0.87
CA PHE A 501 -3.47 45.85 1.23
C PHE A 501 -4.36 46.88 1.95
N GLU A 502 -3.96 47.24 3.17
CA GLU A 502 -4.66 48.22 4.05
C GLU A 502 -6.12 47.83 4.34
N LYS A 503 -6.43 46.51 4.34
CA LYS A 503 -7.75 45.98 4.73
C LYS A 503 -7.85 45.65 6.23
N GLY A 504 -6.74 45.69 6.95
CA GLY A 504 -6.62 45.21 8.34
C GLY A 504 -6.55 43.68 8.41
N ARG A 505 -6.55 43.13 9.62
CA ARG A 505 -6.42 41.67 9.83
C ARG A 505 -7.40 40.86 9.00
N ARG A 506 -6.87 39.87 8.28
CA ARG A 506 -7.69 38.84 7.64
C ARG A 506 -8.45 38.10 8.74
N VAL A 507 -9.78 38.13 8.65
CA VAL A 507 -10.63 37.39 9.57
C VAL A 507 -10.89 36.05 8.92
N SER A 508 -10.26 34.99 9.41
CA SER A 508 -10.67 33.63 9.02
C SER A 508 -12.14 33.48 9.41
N ILE A 509 -12.99 33.23 8.42
CA ILE A 509 -14.34 32.76 8.71
C ILE A 509 -14.11 31.33 9.15
N ALA A 510 -13.99 31.11 10.47
CA ALA A 510 -14.09 29.78 11.01
C ALA A 510 -15.37 29.18 10.42
N VAL A 511 -15.22 28.11 9.63
CA VAL A 511 -16.33 27.21 9.33
C VAL A 511 -16.96 26.93 10.70
N PRO A 512 -18.26 27.17 10.92
CA PRO A 512 -18.85 26.84 12.20
C PRO A 512 -18.72 25.33 12.36
N GLU A 513 -17.74 24.89 13.15
CA GLU A 513 -17.81 23.59 13.77
C GLU A 513 -19.18 23.54 14.44
N PRO A 514 -19.95 22.44 14.28
CA PRO A 514 -21.22 22.32 14.96
C PRO A 514 -20.93 22.46 16.45
N SER A 515 -21.20 23.64 17.01
CA SER A 515 -20.92 23.95 18.42
C SER A 515 -21.38 22.76 19.24
N GLY A 516 -20.54 22.22 20.14
CA GLY A 516 -20.83 20.97 20.85
C GLY A 516 -22.21 20.90 21.50
N GLY A 517 -22.88 22.04 21.71
CA GLY A 517 -24.30 22.12 22.09
C GLY A 517 -25.31 21.58 21.07
N VAL A 518 -25.07 21.67 19.75
CA VAL A 518 -25.92 21.11 18.69
C VAL A 518 -25.78 19.59 18.63
N LEU A 519 -24.55 19.06 18.75
CA LEU A 519 -24.30 17.62 18.88
C LEU A 519 -24.88 17.04 20.19
N LEU A 520 -24.77 17.78 21.30
CA LEU A 520 -25.40 17.41 22.57
C LEU A 520 -26.94 17.42 22.46
N TRP A 521 -27.53 18.37 21.74
CA TRP A 521 -28.97 18.44 21.49
C TRP A 521 -29.47 17.34 20.56
N ILE A 522 -28.71 16.98 19.52
CA ILE A 522 -29.04 15.87 18.61
C ILE A 522 -28.91 14.53 19.36
N CYS A 523 -27.90 14.35 20.21
CA CYS A 523 -27.78 13.20 21.11
C CYS A 523 -28.92 13.12 22.12
N LEU A 524 -29.31 14.24 22.75
CA LEU A 524 -30.42 14.28 23.70
C LEU A 524 -31.77 14.01 23.02
N CYS A 525 -31.98 14.51 21.80
CA CYS A 525 -33.18 14.24 21.01
C CYS A 525 -33.26 12.77 20.54
N SER A 526 -32.14 12.16 20.16
CA SER A 526 -32.10 10.74 19.76
C SER A 526 -32.28 9.78 20.94
N ILE A 527 -31.82 10.15 22.15
CA ILE A 527 -32.12 9.42 23.39
C ILE A 527 -33.60 9.56 23.78
N LEU A 528 -34.19 10.75 23.64
CA LEU A 528 -35.63 10.99 23.91
C LEU A 528 -36.55 10.23 22.94
N ILE A 529 -36.17 10.13 21.66
CA ILE A 529 -36.92 9.33 20.67
C ILE A 529 -36.86 7.83 21.01
N ARG A 530 -35.72 7.31 21.50
CA ARG A 530 -35.62 5.92 21.96
C ARG A 530 -36.47 5.63 23.21
N CYS A 531 -36.60 6.57 24.14
CA CYS A 531 -37.46 6.40 25.31
C CYS A 531 -38.96 6.40 24.95
N ILE A 532 -39.40 7.23 24.00
CA ILE A 532 -40.80 7.28 23.57
C ILE A 532 -41.21 6.02 22.80
N VAL A 533 -40.29 5.40 22.04
CA VAL A 533 -40.55 4.13 21.33
C VAL A 533 -40.54 2.93 22.27
N ALA A 534 -39.75 2.96 23.36
CA ALA A 534 -39.73 1.90 24.37
C ALA A 534 -41.02 1.84 25.21
N ASP A 535 -41.59 3.00 25.58
CA ASP A 535 -42.85 3.05 26.33
C ASP A 535 -44.09 2.66 25.50
N ALA A 536 -44.01 2.74 24.17
CA ALA A 536 -45.07 2.29 23.28
C ALA A 536 -45.16 0.75 23.13
N TYR A 537 -44.15 0.00 23.57
CA TYR A 537 -44.09 -1.47 23.47
C TYR A 537 -44.46 -2.23 24.76
N VAL A 538 -44.69 -1.54 25.88
CA VAL A 538 -45.07 -2.17 27.17
C VAL A 538 -46.57 -2.00 27.48
N GLY A 539 -47.32 -1.34 26.60
CA GLY A 539 -48.77 -1.13 26.72
C GLY A 539 -49.58 -1.82 25.62
N ASN A 540 -49.56 -3.15 25.56
CA ASN A 540 -50.62 -3.96 24.94
C ASN A 540 -50.73 -5.34 25.59
#